data_AF-A0A7X7BKC1-F1
#
_entry.id   AF-A0A7X7BKC1-F1
#
_cell.length_a   1.000
_cell.length_b   1.000
_cell.length_c   1.000
_cell.angle_alpha   90.00
_cell.angle_beta   90.00
_cell.angle_gamma   90.00
#
_symmetry.space_group_name_H-M   'P 1'
#
loop_
_entity.id
_entity.type
_entity.pdbx_description
1 polymer ?
#
loop_
_entity_poly.entity_id
_entity_poly.type
_entity_poly.pdbx_seq_one_letter_code
_entity_poly.pdbx_strand_id
1 'polypeptide(L)'
;MDIKKIIPFLDDESLNLLVDKALEGKISESELVYALPFLSQEHITKVYQAIVEKRITFKIEVLLPFMSEALVEDLYSKVINKETDIIDEAVILPFLKPDKIKSMFINYINKL
;
A
#
# COMPACT_ATOMS: atom_id res chain seq x y z
N MET A 1 21.85 3.12 -17.75
CA MET A 1 20.95 4.28 -17.74
C MET A 1 20.12 4.18 -16.47
N ASP A 2 19.98 5.27 -15.71
CA ASP A 2 19.24 5.26 -14.45
C ASP A 2 17.75 5.47 -14.72
N ILE A 3 16.94 4.42 -14.57
CA ILE A 3 15.49 4.48 -14.84
C ILE A 3 14.78 5.51 -13.96
N LYS A 4 15.32 5.80 -12.77
CA LYS A 4 14.73 6.79 -11.84
C LYS A 4 14.63 8.19 -12.44
N LYS A 5 15.48 8.49 -13.43
CA LYS A 5 15.47 9.79 -14.13
C LYS A 5 14.36 9.90 -15.17
N ILE A 6 13.82 8.78 -15.65
CA ILE A 6 12.77 8.77 -16.68
C ILE A 6 11.38 8.52 -16.10
N ILE A 7 11.26 7.89 -14.93
CA ILE A 7 9.99 7.60 -14.24
C ILE A 7 9.01 8.79 -14.23
N PRO A 8 9.42 10.03 -13.88
CA PRO A 8 8.49 11.16 -13.82
C PRO A 8 7.87 11.56 -15.18
N PHE A 9 8.41 11.05 -16.28
CA PHE A 9 8.00 11.35 -17.65
C PHE A 9 7.35 10.16 -18.35
N LEU A 10 7.18 9.02 -17.66
CA LEU A 10 6.50 7.86 -18.20
C LEU A 10 4.99 8.09 -18.25
N ASP A 11 4.35 7.56 -19.30
CA ASP A 11 2.89 7.48 -19.37
C ASP A 11 2.35 6.30 -18.54
N ASP A 12 1.02 6.23 -18.40
CA ASP A 12 0.35 5.19 -17.62
C ASP A 12 0.64 3.78 -18.14
N GLU A 13 0.73 3.58 -19.45
CA GLU A 13 1.07 2.25 -20.03
C GLU A 13 2.48 1.82 -19.64
N SER A 14 3.46 2.73 -19.71
CA SER A 14 4.85 2.47 -19.31
C SER A 14 4.98 2.23 -17.82
N LEU A 15 4.23 2.97 -16.99
CA LEU A 15 4.17 2.76 -15.55
C LEU A 15 3.53 1.42 -15.20
N ASN A 16 2.46 1.02 -15.91
CA ASN A 16 1.84 -0.29 -15.72
C ASN A 16 2.84 -1.41 -16.05
N LEU A 17 3.60 -1.29 -17.15
CA LEU A 17 4.66 -2.23 -17.49
C LEU A 17 5.75 -2.31 -16.40
N LEU A 18 6.14 -1.16 -15.82
CA LEU A 18 7.10 -1.12 -14.72
C LEU A 18 6.57 -1.89 -13.50
N VAL A 19 5.30 -1.68 -13.14
CA VAL A 19 4.65 -2.41 -12.04
C VAL A 19 4.64 -3.91 -12.33
N ASP A 20 4.16 -4.33 -13.50
CA ASP A 20 4.09 -5.75 -13.88
C ASP A 20 5.48 -6.42 -13.81
N LYS A 21 6.52 -5.72 -14.29
CA LYS A 21 7.90 -6.22 -14.24
C LYS A 21 8.47 -6.26 -12.82
N ALA A 22 8.07 -5.35 -11.94
CA ALA A 22 8.40 -5.42 -10.52
C ALA A 22 7.71 -6.61 -9.85
N LEU A 23 6.44 -6.87 -10.17
CA LEU A 23 5.69 -8.02 -9.65
C LEU A 23 6.24 -9.37 -10.15
N GLU A 24 6.86 -9.41 -11.33
CA GLU A 24 7.61 -10.56 -11.85
C GLU A 24 9.01 -10.73 -11.21
N GLY A 25 9.44 -9.83 -10.32
CA GLY A 25 10.78 -9.82 -9.72
C GLY A 25 11.90 -9.44 -10.70
N LYS A 26 11.56 -8.82 -11.84
CA LYS A 26 12.52 -8.38 -12.87
C LYS A 26 13.03 -6.96 -12.67
N ILE A 27 12.36 -6.19 -11.82
CA ILE A 27 12.73 -4.83 -11.41
C ILE A 27 12.92 -4.85 -9.90
N SER A 28 13.89 -4.08 -9.41
CA SER A 28 14.17 -4.03 -7.97
C SER A 28 13.03 -3.33 -7.21
N GLU A 29 12.80 -3.75 -5.97
CA GLU A 29 11.88 -3.05 -5.06
C GLU A 29 12.22 -1.57 -4.93
N SER A 30 13.53 -1.23 -4.97
CA SER A 30 13.97 0.16 -4.91
C SER A 30 13.40 1.00 -6.03
N GLU A 31 13.36 0.48 -7.26
CA GLU A 31 12.81 1.21 -8.42
C GLU A 31 11.30 1.38 -8.30
N LEU A 32 10.59 0.37 -7.77
CA LEU A 32 9.16 0.47 -7.48
C LEU A 32 8.87 1.55 -6.42
N VAL A 33 9.68 1.64 -5.37
CA VAL A 33 9.56 2.70 -4.34
C VAL A 33 9.70 4.09 -4.96
N TYR A 34 10.64 4.29 -5.88
CA TYR A 34 10.80 5.58 -6.58
C TYR A 34 9.62 5.88 -7.52
N ALA A 35 8.93 4.86 -8.02
CA ALA A 35 7.76 5.04 -8.89
C ALA A 35 6.50 5.47 -8.13
N LEU A 36 6.38 5.15 -6.83
CA LEU A 36 5.15 5.36 -6.04
C LEU A 36 4.47 6.73 -6.21
N PRO A 37 5.19 7.88 -6.19
CA PRO A 37 4.56 9.20 -6.34
C PRO A 37 3.91 9.43 -7.71
N PHE A 38 4.24 8.61 -8.71
CA PHE A 38 3.77 8.71 -10.08
C PHE A 38 2.75 7.62 -10.42
N LEU A 39 2.53 6.64 -9.54
CA LEU A 39 1.60 5.54 -9.78
C LEU A 39 0.14 5.98 -9.60
N SER A 40 -0.73 5.54 -10.53
CA SER A 40 -2.17 5.65 -10.39
C SER A 40 -2.70 4.78 -9.25
N GLN A 41 -3.94 5.02 -8.81
CA GLN A 41 -4.58 4.16 -7.81
C GLN A 41 -4.78 2.72 -8.27
N GLU A 42 -4.91 2.47 -9.58
CA GLU A 42 -4.95 1.11 -10.13
C GLU A 42 -3.61 0.40 -9.92
N HIS A 43 -2.49 1.07 -10.21
CA HIS A 43 -1.15 0.55 -9.96
C HIS A 43 -0.93 0.25 -8.48
N ILE A 44 -1.29 1.18 -7.59
CA ILE A 44 -1.18 1.00 -6.13
C ILE A 44 -2.01 -0.21 -5.67
N THR A 45 -3.23 -0.38 -6.21
CA THR A 45 -4.09 -1.53 -5.91
C THR A 45 -3.43 -2.85 -6.34
N LYS A 46 -2.80 -2.91 -7.53
CA LYS A 46 -2.08 -4.11 -8.01
C LYS A 46 -0.92 -4.47 -7.09
N VAL A 47 -0.13 -3.48 -6.66
CA VAL A 47 1.00 -3.70 -5.72
C VAL A 47 0.48 -4.18 -4.38
N TYR A 48 -0.56 -3.54 -3.83
CA TYR A 48 -1.20 -3.94 -2.57
C TYR A 48 -1.67 -5.40 -2.61
N GLN A 49 -2.40 -5.80 -3.66
CA GLN A 49 -2.88 -7.17 -3.83
C GLN A 49 -1.71 -8.17 -3.87
N ALA A 50 -0.65 -7.87 -4.60
CA ALA A 50 0.52 -8.74 -4.67
C ALA A 50 1.23 -8.92 -3.31
N ILE A 51 1.22 -7.90 -2.45
CA ILE A 51 1.76 -7.98 -1.09
C ILE A 51 0.87 -8.86 -0.21
N VAL A 52 -0.44 -8.62 -0.20
CA VAL A 52 -1.39 -9.37 0.64
C VAL A 52 -1.45 -10.85 0.22
N GLU A 53 -1.33 -11.14 -1.07
CA GLU A 53 -1.24 -12.49 -1.62
C GLU A 53 0.14 -13.15 -1.42
N LYS A 54 1.09 -12.44 -0.79
CA LYS A 54 2.48 -12.90 -0.56
C LYS A 54 3.22 -13.27 -1.86
N ARG A 55 2.84 -12.68 -3.00
CA ARG A 55 3.51 -12.86 -4.30
C ARG A 55 4.83 -12.09 -4.38
N ILE A 56 4.93 -10.98 -3.65
CA ILE A 56 6.15 -10.20 -3.51
C ILE A 56 6.45 -9.94 -2.05
N THR A 57 7.72 -9.72 -1.74
CA THR A 57 8.13 -9.18 -0.43
C THR A 57 8.34 -7.69 -0.62
N PHE A 58 7.36 -6.86 -0.24
CA PHE A 58 7.48 -5.40 -0.30
C PHE A 58 6.90 -4.81 0.98
N LYS A 59 7.60 -3.82 1.53
CA LYS A 59 7.19 -3.16 2.79
C LYS A 59 5.92 -2.37 2.59
N ILE A 60 4.81 -2.87 3.11
CA ILE A 60 3.51 -2.22 2.95
C ILE A 60 3.45 -0.85 3.64
N GLU A 61 4.29 -0.62 4.65
CA GLU A 61 4.49 0.69 5.30
C GLU A 61 4.90 1.78 4.31
N VAL A 62 5.65 1.41 3.26
CA VAL A 62 6.09 2.35 2.22
C VAL A 62 4.95 2.66 1.25
N LEU A 63 4.00 1.74 1.09
CA LEU A 63 2.83 1.91 0.22
C LEU A 63 1.72 2.74 0.88
N LEU A 64 1.57 2.64 2.21
CA LEU A 64 0.51 3.29 3.00
C LEU A 64 0.20 4.75 2.61
N PRO A 65 1.19 5.66 2.45
CA PRO A 65 0.92 7.06 2.11
C PRO A 65 0.27 7.28 0.74
N PHE A 66 0.33 6.27 -0.14
CA PHE A 66 -0.19 6.33 -1.51
C PHE A 66 -1.50 5.54 -1.68
N MET A 67 -1.90 4.78 -0.66
CA MET A 67 -3.11 3.95 -0.69
C MET A 67 -4.37 4.81 -0.60
N SER A 68 -5.41 4.41 -1.34
CA SER A 68 -6.75 4.96 -1.13
C SER A 68 -7.30 4.56 0.23
N GLU A 69 -8.25 5.34 0.73
CA GLU A 69 -8.96 5.07 1.99
C GLU A 69 -9.56 3.65 2.03
N ALA A 70 -10.07 3.17 0.88
CA ALA A 70 -10.64 1.83 0.77
C ALA A 70 -9.59 0.73 1.00
N LEU A 71 -8.37 0.92 0.47
CA LEU A 71 -7.28 -0.04 0.68
C LEU A 71 -6.76 0.02 2.11
N VAL A 72 -6.70 1.20 2.73
CA VAL A 72 -6.30 1.35 4.14
C VAL A 72 -7.31 0.65 5.06
N GLU A 73 -8.62 0.80 4.82
CA GLU A 73 -9.66 0.11 5.61
C GLU A 73 -9.65 -1.42 5.38
N ASP A 74 -9.38 -1.88 4.17
CA ASP A 74 -9.20 -3.32 3.87
C ASP A 74 -7.99 -3.88 4.64
N LEU A 75 -6.83 -3.21 4.57
CA LEU A 75 -5.62 -3.60 5.29
C LEU A 75 -5.86 -3.64 6.80
N TYR A 76 -6.47 -2.58 7.35
CA TYR A 76 -6.81 -2.52 8.77
C TYR A 76 -7.72 -3.68 9.18
N SER A 77 -8.77 -3.96 8.40
CA SER A 77 -9.70 -5.06 8.66
C SER A 77 -8.99 -6.41 8.68
N LYS A 78 -8.08 -6.65 7.72
CA LYS A 78 -7.27 -7.87 7.66
C LYS A 78 -6.37 -8.03 8.88
N VAL A 79 -5.74 -6.95 9.37
CA VAL A 79 -4.89 -6.98 10.57
C VAL A 79 -5.71 -7.27 11.82
N ILE A 80 -6.83 -6.57 12.07
CA ILE A 80 -7.63 -6.78 13.29
C ILE A 80 -8.30 -8.16 13.33
N ASN A 81 -8.66 -8.71 12.16
CA ASN A 81 -9.23 -10.05 12.04
C ASN A 81 -8.16 -11.16 12.07
N LYS A 82 -6.87 -10.80 12.18
CA LYS A 82 -5.73 -11.73 12.13
C LYS A 82 -5.67 -12.54 10.83
N GLU A 83 -6.17 -11.97 9.73
CA GLU A 83 -6.05 -12.53 8.38
C GLU A 83 -4.65 -12.28 7.80
N THR A 84 -3.93 -11.28 8.34
CA THR A 84 -2.56 -10.95 7.95
C THR A 84 -1.75 -10.42 9.13
N ASP A 85 -0.44 -10.62 9.07
CA ASP A 85 0.57 -10.22 10.06
C ASP A 85 1.69 -9.36 9.43
N ILE A 86 1.48 -8.86 8.21
CA ILE A 86 2.48 -8.11 7.44
C ILE A 86 2.82 -6.74 8.02
N ILE A 87 2.02 -6.22 8.95
CA ILE A 87 2.19 -4.89 9.56
C ILE A 87 1.49 -4.83 10.91
N ASP A 88 2.02 -4.04 11.84
CA ASP A 88 1.39 -3.75 13.12
C ASP A 88 0.21 -2.76 12.94
N GLU A 89 -0.89 -3.00 13.66
CA GLU A 89 -2.08 -2.14 13.69
C GLU A 89 -1.71 -0.68 13.95
N ALA A 90 -0.78 -0.42 14.88
CA ALA A 90 -0.36 0.93 15.27
C ALA A 90 0.21 1.76 14.12
N VAL A 91 0.79 1.12 13.11
CA VAL A 91 1.36 1.79 11.93
C VAL A 91 0.25 2.25 10.97
N ILE A 92 -0.90 1.59 10.97
CA ILE A 92 -2.04 1.92 10.11
C ILE A 92 -2.85 3.09 10.70
N LEU A 93 -2.91 3.23 12.03
CA LEU A 93 -3.74 4.24 12.72
C LEU A 93 -3.63 5.67 12.17
N PRO A 94 -2.44 6.21 11.83
CA PRO A 94 -2.32 7.56 11.27
C PRO A 94 -2.99 7.76 9.90
N PHE A 95 -3.26 6.66 9.18
CA PHE A 95 -3.86 6.67 7.84
C PHE A 95 -5.38 6.41 7.86
N LEU A 96 -5.94 6.01 9.00
CA LEU A 96 -7.39 5.82 9.15
C LEU A 96 -8.12 7.16 9.20
N LYS A 97 -9.39 7.15 8.79
CA LYS A 97 -10.24 8.34 8.90
C LYS A 97 -10.42 8.75 10.37
N PRO A 98 -10.51 10.07 10.65
CA PRO A 98 -10.85 10.56 11.98
C PRO A 98 -12.13 9.94 12.56
N ASP A 99 -13.14 9.70 11.72
CA ASP A 99 -14.39 9.06 12.15
C ASP A 99 -14.19 7.61 12.63
N LYS A 100 -13.28 6.87 11.99
CA LYS A 100 -12.91 5.51 12.41
C LYS A 100 -12.26 5.54 13.78
N ILE A 101 -11.26 6.41 13.96
CA ILE A 101 -10.58 6.60 15.26
C ILE A 101 -11.57 7.01 16.36
N LYS A 102 -12.48 7.95 16.05
CA LYS A 102 -13.54 8.36 16.98
C LYS A 102 -14.44 7.19 17.38
N SER A 103 -14.84 6.35 16.42
CA SER A 103 -15.67 5.18 16.71
C SER A 103 -14.95 4.16 17.60
N MET A 104 -13.64 3.96 17.40
CA MET A 104 -12.82 3.08 18.24
C MET A 104 -12.78 3.58 19.67
N PHE A 105 -12.54 4.88 19.86
CA PHE A 105 -12.52 5.50 21.18
C PHE A 105 -13.88 5.38 21.90
N ILE A 106 -14.99 5.67 21.21
CA ILE A 106 -16.34 5.52 21.79
C ILE A 106 -16.61 4.07 22.19
N ASN A 107 -16.24 3.11 21.35
CA ASN A 107 -16.41 1.68 21.63
C ASN A 107 -15.58 1.24 22.85
N TYR A 108 -14.40 1.80 23.05
CA TYR A 108 -13.58 1.55 24.25
C TYR A 108 -14.28 2.08 25.50
N ILE A 109 -14.72 3.34 25.50
CA ILE A 109 -15.39 3.97 26.65
C ILE A 109 -16.66 3.21 27.04
N ASN A 110 -17.46 2.74 26.07
CA ASN A 110 -18.70 2.00 26.34
C ASN A 110 -18.48 0.59 26.91
N LYS A 111 -17.25 0.07 26.87
CA LYS A 111 -16.90 -1.25 27.42
C LYS A 111 -16.28 -1.19 28.82
N LEU A 112 -15.98 0.01 29.32
CA LEU A 112 -15.55 0.24 30.71
C LEU A 112 -16.74 0.14 31.67
#